data_AF-A0A2G8LC32-F1
#
_entry.id   AF-A0A2G8LC32-F1
#
_cell.length_a   1.000
_cell.length_b   1.000
_cell.length_c   1.000
_cell.angle_alpha   90.00
_cell.angle_beta   90.00
_cell.angle_gamma   90.00
#
_symmetry.space_group_name_H-M   'P 1'
#
loop_
_entity.id
_entity.type
_entity.pdbx_description
1 polymer ?
#
loop_
_entity_poly.entity_id
_entity_poly.type
_entity_poly.pdbx_seq_one_letter_code
_entity_poly.pdbx_strand_id
1 'polypeptide(L)'
;MERRKKETNRIRGEEVELVFRPHPAQTDTSHLPVRYLKTPTHAWIDHLAKYLAIRASLEGNANTSSASGSSQKSVEGSADFSISVATQGGQLVELPGNTTLEQVNENHWKVAKPLELFYQPKQ
;
A
#
# COMPACT_ATOMS: atom_id res chain seq x y z
N MET A 1 9.87 -27.99 30.12
CA MET A 1 8.69 -27.17 29.75
C MET A 1 9.08 -26.33 28.54
N GLU A 2 8.87 -26.88 27.34
CA GLU A 2 9.16 -26.21 26.08
C GLU A 2 8.11 -25.11 25.86
N ARG A 3 8.51 -23.85 25.91
CA ARG A 3 7.63 -22.72 25.55
C ARG A 3 7.40 -22.78 24.05
N ARG A 4 6.35 -23.49 23.62
CA ARG A 4 5.89 -23.52 22.23
C ARG A 4 5.67 -22.08 21.76
N LYS A 5 6.57 -21.63 20.87
CA LYS A 5 6.52 -20.36 20.16
C LYS A 5 5.13 -20.25 19.53
N LYS A 6 4.41 -19.18 19.86
CA LYS A 6 3.12 -18.85 19.24
C LYS A 6 3.37 -18.55 17.76
N GLU A 7 3.24 -19.56 16.91
CA GLU A 7 3.21 -19.44 15.47
C GLU A 7 1.87 -18.81 15.06
N THR A 8 1.69 -17.54 15.43
CA THR A 8 0.65 -16.67 14.90
C THR A 8 1.35 -15.68 14.00
N ASN A 9 1.63 -16.07 12.78
CA ASN A 9 1.29 -15.24 11.64
C ASN A 9 1.51 -15.99 10.34
N ARG A 10 0.58 -15.85 9.42
CA ARG A 10 0.60 -16.45 8.09
C ARG A 10 1.59 -15.72 7.16
N ILE A 11 2.76 -15.33 7.68
CA ILE A 11 3.92 -14.97 6.88
C ILE A 11 4.49 -16.30 6.41
N ARG A 12 4.31 -16.65 5.14
CA ARG A 12 5.09 -17.75 4.55
C ARG A 12 6.51 -17.24 4.34
N GLY A 13 7.28 -17.16 5.41
CA GLY A 13 8.72 -16.88 5.46
C GLY A 13 9.16 -15.48 5.04
N GLU A 14 8.68 -14.97 3.90
CA GLU A 14 9.31 -13.83 3.21
C GLU A 14 8.30 -12.97 2.43
N GLU A 15 7.03 -13.34 2.37
CA GLU A 15 5.99 -12.62 1.62
C GLU A 15 4.74 -12.34 2.48
N VAL A 16 4.05 -11.25 2.14
CA VAL A 16 2.80 -10.81 2.74
C VAL A 16 1.75 -10.54 1.67
N GLU A 17 0.52 -10.96 1.93
CA GLU A 17 -0.66 -10.58 1.15
C GLU A 17 -1.23 -9.29 1.74
N LEU A 18 -1.54 -8.31 0.90
CA LEU A 18 -2.09 -7.03 1.34
C LEU A 18 -3.24 -6.55 0.46
N VAL A 19 -4.15 -5.81 1.09
CA VAL A 19 -5.28 -5.11 0.47
C VAL A 19 -5.01 -3.62 0.58
N PHE A 20 -4.87 -2.96 -0.57
CA PHE A 20 -4.62 -1.53 -0.66
C PHE A 20 -5.90 -0.80 -1.02
N ARG A 21 -6.41 0.03 -0.11
CA ARG A 21 -7.67 0.76 -0.25
C ARG A 21 -7.44 2.26 -0.37
N PRO A 22 -8.31 3.00 -1.05
CA PRO A 22 -8.32 4.46 -0.94
C PRO A 22 -8.59 4.91 0.50
N HIS A 23 -8.01 6.03 0.92
CA HIS A 23 -8.20 6.56 2.27
C HIS A 23 -9.66 7.02 2.49
N PRO A 24 -10.38 6.55 3.53
CA PRO A 24 -11.83 6.76 3.66
C PRO A 24 -12.24 8.23 3.85
N ALA A 25 -11.33 9.10 4.33
CA ALA A 25 -11.62 10.52 4.50
C ALA A 25 -11.55 11.34 3.19
N GLN A 26 -11.08 10.76 2.10
CA GLN A 26 -10.95 11.46 0.83
C GLN A 26 -12.29 11.39 0.07
N THR A 27 -12.85 12.57 -0.22
CA THR A 27 -14.22 12.78 -0.71
C THR A 27 -14.49 12.11 -2.06
N ASP A 28 -13.45 12.03 -2.91
CA ASP A 28 -13.55 11.49 -4.27
C ASP A 28 -12.90 10.10 -4.38
N THR A 29 -13.08 9.22 -3.40
CA THR A 29 -12.46 7.89 -3.42
C THR A 29 -13.30 6.81 -4.07
N SER A 30 -14.59 7.06 -4.34
CA SER A 30 -15.52 6.04 -4.84
C SER A 30 -15.11 5.45 -6.19
N HIS A 31 -14.32 6.18 -6.99
CA HIS A 31 -13.82 5.71 -8.28
C HIS A 31 -12.42 5.11 -8.19
N LEU A 32 -11.74 5.21 -7.04
CA LEU A 32 -10.39 4.69 -6.88
C LEU A 32 -10.42 3.18 -6.59
N PRO A 33 -9.64 2.37 -7.31
CA PRO A 33 -9.72 0.92 -7.20
C PRO A 33 -9.09 0.40 -5.92
N VAL A 34 -9.71 -0.61 -5.30
CA VAL A 34 -9.04 -1.46 -4.31
C VAL A 34 -8.06 -2.38 -5.03
N ARG A 35 -6.83 -2.48 -4.52
CA ARG A 35 -5.76 -3.28 -5.13
C ARG A 35 -5.37 -4.42 -4.21
N TYR A 36 -5.27 -5.62 -4.75
CA TYR A 36 -4.81 -6.81 -4.03
C TYR A 36 -3.39 -7.13 -4.49
N LEU A 37 -2.45 -7.16 -3.55
CA LEU A 37 -1.03 -7.36 -3.82
C LEU A 37 -0.47 -8.49 -2.98
N LYS A 38 0.58 -9.12 -3.51
CA LYS A 38 1.49 -9.99 -2.78
C LYS A 38 2.89 -9.42 -2.93
N THR A 39 3.60 -9.23 -1.83
CA THR A 39 4.87 -8.49 -1.83
C THR A 39 5.80 -9.06 -0.75
N PRO A 40 7.12 -9.04 -0.95
CA PRO A 40 8.06 -9.46 0.09
C PRO A 40 7.94 -8.63 1.37
N THR A 41 8.11 -9.25 2.53
CA THR A 41 8.02 -8.58 3.84
C THR A 41 9.10 -7.51 4.04
N HIS A 42 10.25 -7.66 3.37
CA HIS A 42 11.35 -6.69 3.40
C HIS A 42 11.12 -5.47 2.50
N ALA A 43 10.00 -5.37 1.79
CA ALA A 43 9.67 -4.19 1.01
C ALA A 43 9.36 -3.00 1.92
N TRP A 44 9.87 -1.82 1.56
CA TRP A 44 9.61 -0.56 2.25
C TRP A 44 8.29 0.08 1.80
N ILE A 45 7.73 0.92 2.67
CA ILE A 45 6.56 1.75 2.34
C ILE A 45 6.83 2.65 1.14
N ASP A 46 8.05 3.18 0.99
CA ASP A 46 8.43 3.95 -0.21
C ASP A 46 8.34 3.14 -1.51
N HIS A 47 8.57 1.82 -1.46
CA HIS A 47 8.37 0.96 -2.64
C HIS A 47 6.89 0.88 -3.02
N LEU A 48 5.99 0.82 -2.03
CA LEU A 48 4.55 0.81 -2.26
C LEU A 48 4.04 2.16 -2.78
N ALA A 49 4.56 3.28 -2.24
CA ALA A 49 4.22 4.61 -2.72
C ALA A 49 4.66 4.79 -4.18
N LYS A 50 5.88 4.36 -4.51
CA LYS A 50 6.39 4.34 -5.89
C LYS A 50 5.52 3.47 -6.81
N TYR A 51 5.10 2.29 -6.34
CA TYR A 51 4.19 1.43 -7.09
C TYR A 51 2.88 2.15 -7.43
N LEU A 52 2.26 2.86 -6.47
CA LEU A 52 1.03 3.61 -6.70
C LEU A 52 1.21 4.70 -7.75
N ALA A 53 2.31 5.44 -7.68
CA ALA A 53 2.60 6.52 -8.62
C ALA A 53 2.82 6.01 -10.05
N ILE A 54 3.55 4.90 -10.21
CA ILE A 54 3.70 4.21 -11.50
C ILE A 54 2.33 3.73 -11.99
N ARG A 55 1.54 3.11 -11.12
CA ARG A 55 0.25 2.53 -11.51
C ARG A 55 -0.76 3.58 -11.95
N ALA A 56 -0.85 4.70 -11.23
CA ALA A 56 -1.69 5.84 -11.60
C ALA A 56 -1.28 6.43 -12.96
N SER A 57 0.03 6.54 -13.23
CA SER A 57 0.55 7.01 -14.52
C SER A 57 0.15 6.08 -15.68
N LEU A 58 0.22 4.76 -15.47
CA LEU A 58 -0.19 3.76 -16.47
C LEU A 58 -1.70 3.80 -16.73
N GLU A 59 -2.51 3.99 -15.69
CA GLU A 59 -3.97 4.07 -15.79
C GLU A 59 -4.43 5.36 -16.50
N GLY A 60 -3.76 6.49 -16.23
CA GLY A 60 -3.98 7.74 -16.97
C GLY A 60 -3.66 7.61 -18.47
N ASN A 61 -2.55 6.97 -18.80
CA ASN A 61 -2.17 6.71 -20.20
C ASN A 61 -3.11 5.72 -20.92
N ALA A 62 -3.67 4.74 -20.21
CA ALA A 62 -4.63 3.80 -20.79
C ALA A 62 -5.94 4.51 -21.19
N ASN A 63 -6.42 5.46 -20.38
CA ASN A 63 -7.64 6.22 -20.67
C ASN A 63 -7.46 7.31 -21.74
N THR A 64 -6.25 7.81 -21.97
CA THR A 64 -5.97 8.84 -23.00
C THR A 64 -5.62 8.26 -24.37
N SER A 65 -5.50 6.95 -24.50
CA SER A 65 -5.23 6.27 -25.79
C SER A 65 -6.37 6.35 -26.82
N SER A 66 -7.45 7.10 -26.55
CA SER A 66 -8.46 7.48 -27.55
C SER A 66 -8.37 8.94 -28.04
N ALA A 67 -7.50 9.80 -27.50
CA ALA A 67 -7.30 11.13 -28.08
C ALA A 67 -5.97 11.78 -27.65
N SER A 68 -5.12 12.02 -28.64
CA SER A 68 -3.99 12.97 -28.65
C SER A 68 -2.71 12.58 -27.91
N GLY A 69 -1.62 12.51 -28.67
CA GLY A 69 -0.27 12.31 -28.16
C GLY A 69 0.30 13.58 -27.50
N SER A 70 0.60 13.47 -26.21
CA SER A 70 1.50 14.31 -25.38
C SER A 70 1.23 13.90 -23.92
N SER A 71 2.14 13.51 -23.05
CA SER A 71 3.56 13.76 -22.93
C SER A 71 4.19 12.62 -22.13
N GLN A 72 5.41 12.20 -22.49
CA GLN A 72 6.32 11.54 -21.55
C GLN A 72 6.63 12.53 -20.41
N LYS A 73 5.74 12.66 -19.41
CA LYS A 73 6.11 13.24 -18.13
C LYS A 73 6.98 12.19 -17.46
N SER A 74 8.26 12.50 -17.31
CA SER A 74 9.22 11.67 -16.59
C SER A 74 8.61 11.19 -15.27
N VAL A 75 8.85 9.92 -14.94
CA VAL A 75 8.46 9.22 -13.70
C VAL A 75 9.04 9.90 -12.44
N GLU A 76 9.78 10.99 -12.62
CA GLU A 76 10.42 11.82 -11.60
C GLU A 76 9.51 12.94 -11.06
N GLY A 77 8.36 13.21 -11.69
CA GLY A 77 7.33 14.11 -11.17
C GLY A 77 6.07 13.37 -10.74
N SER A 78 6.25 12.14 -10.23
CA SER A 78 5.22 11.18 -9.82
C SER A 78 4.50 11.67 -8.57
N ALA A 79 3.17 11.63 -8.55
CA ALA A 79 2.39 11.96 -7.36
C ALA A 79 2.95 11.22 -6.13
N ASP A 80 3.29 11.96 -5.08
CA ASP A 80 3.67 11.37 -3.81
C ASP A 80 2.41 10.78 -3.16
N PHE A 81 2.47 9.53 -2.71
CA PHE A 81 1.37 8.91 -1.98
C PHE A 81 1.76 8.78 -0.51
N SER A 82 0.84 9.13 0.40
CA SER A 82 0.93 8.72 1.80
C SER A 82 0.18 7.41 2.02
N ILE A 83 0.76 6.57 2.87
CA ILE A 83 0.25 5.22 3.15
C ILE A 83 -0.02 5.12 4.64
N SER A 84 -1.18 4.59 5.00
CA SER A 84 -1.61 4.40 6.38
C SER A 84 -2.05 2.98 6.63
N VAL A 85 -1.97 2.51 7.87
CA VAL A 85 -2.52 1.22 8.32
C VAL A 85 -3.68 1.44 9.28
N ALA A 86 -4.73 0.62 9.18
CA ALA A 86 -5.77 0.59 10.21
C ALA A 86 -5.28 -0.20 11.43
N THR A 87 -5.26 0.47 12.57
CA THR A 87 -5.01 -0.19 13.85
C THR A 87 -6.24 -0.94 14.34
N GLN A 88 -6.07 -1.84 15.32
CA GLN A 88 -7.19 -2.59 15.91
C GLN A 88 -8.29 -1.70 16.51
N GLY A 89 -7.98 -0.43 16.86
CA GLY A 89 -8.95 0.55 17.34
C GLY A 89 -9.69 1.31 16.23
N GLY A 90 -9.48 0.96 14.96
CA GLY A 90 -10.09 1.64 13.81
C GLY A 90 -9.43 2.98 13.43
N GLN A 91 -8.41 3.42 14.19
CA GLN A 91 -7.61 4.59 13.84
C GLN A 91 -6.65 4.25 12.70
N LEU A 92 -6.57 5.14 11.70
CA LEU A 92 -5.54 5.10 10.67
C LEU A 92 -4.27 5.80 11.17
N VAL A 93 -3.13 5.14 10.99
CA VAL A 93 -1.81 5.66 11.33
C VAL A 93 -0.98 5.72 10.06
N GLU A 94 -0.47 6.91 9.73
CA GLU A 94 0.44 7.11 8.60
C GLU A 94 1.79 6.42 8.86
N LEU A 95 2.30 5.73 7.84
CA LEU A 95 3.50 4.93 7.91
C LEU A 95 4.68 5.67 7.26
N PRO A 96 5.84 5.74 7.93
CA PRO A 96 7.01 6.37 7.34
C PRO A 96 7.62 5.49 6.24
N GLY A 97 8.14 6.14 5.20
CA GLY A 97 8.64 5.50 3.97
C GLY A 97 9.71 4.44 4.17
N ASN A 98 10.56 4.61 5.20
CA ASN A 98 11.66 3.72 5.58
C ASN A 98 11.23 2.52 6.45
N THR A 99 9.93 2.30 6.64
CA THR A 99 9.40 1.16 7.41
C THR A 99 9.19 -0.03 6.48
N THR A 100 9.54 -1.25 6.92
CA THR A 100 9.26 -2.48 6.17
C THR A 100 7.86 -3.01 6.43
N LEU A 101 7.31 -3.81 5.50
CA LEU A 101 6.02 -4.49 5.71
C LEU A 101 6.05 -5.48 6.88
N GLU A 102 7.21 -6.07 7.16
CA GLU A 102 7.44 -6.85 8.37
C GLU A 102 7.17 -6.02 9.62
N GLN A 103 7.83 -4.86 9.75
CA GLN A 103 7.65 -3.95 10.88
C GLN A 103 6.21 -3.46 11.01
N VAL A 104 5.54 -3.15 9.90
CA VAL A 104 4.12 -2.73 9.92
C VAL A 104 3.23 -3.84 10.45
N ASN A 105 3.42 -5.06 9.96
CA ASN A 105 2.63 -6.21 10.38
C ASN A 105 2.87 -6.55 11.86
N GLU A 106 4.12 -6.49 12.31
CA GLU A 106 4.49 -6.74 13.70
C GLU A 106 4.01 -5.65 14.66
N ASN A 107 3.96 -4.38 14.25
CA ASN A 107 3.61 -3.28 15.15
C ASN A 107 2.10 -2.96 15.17
N HIS A 108 1.41 -3.09 14.03
CA HIS A 108 0.05 -2.55 13.86
C HIS A 108 -1.02 -3.60 13.53
N TRP A 109 -0.68 -4.70 12.84
CA TRP A 109 -1.68 -5.65 12.33
C TRP A 109 -1.86 -6.87 13.25
N LYS A 110 -0.81 -7.66 13.46
CA LYS A 110 -0.76 -8.81 14.39
C LYS A 110 -1.92 -9.83 14.24
N VAL A 111 -2.55 -9.91 13.06
CA VAL A 111 -3.66 -10.85 12.78
C VAL A 111 -3.35 -11.68 11.54
N ALA A 112 -3.85 -12.92 11.52
CA ALA A 112 -3.69 -13.86 10.40
C ALA A 112 -4.66 -13.55 9.23
N LYS A 113 -4.73 -12.28 8.81
CA LYS A 113 -5.50 -11.79 7.66
C LYS A 113 -4.57 -10.99 6.74
N PRO A 114 -4.90 -10.84 5.44
CA PRO A 114 -4.17 -9.94 4.56
C PRO A 114 -4.03 -8.54 5.18
N LEU A 115 -2.85 -7.94 5.07
CA LEU A 115 -2.56 -6.63 5.65
C LEU A 115 -3.39 -5.55 4.95
N GLU A 116 -4.18 -4.80 5.71
CA GLU A 116 -4.99 -3.72 5.14
C GLU A 116 -4.25 -2.38 5.24
N LEU A 117 -3.94 -1.81 4.08
CA LEU A 117 -3.31 -0.51 3.94
C LEU A 117 -4.24 0.45 3.21
N PHE A 118 -4.08 1.73 3.51
CA PHE A 118 -4.84 2.82 2.93
C PHE A 118 -3.86 3.78 2.24
N TYR A 119 -4.24 4.30 1.09
CA TYR A 119 -3.43 5.27 0.35
C TYR A 119 -4.21 6.53 0.01
N GLN A 120 -3.50 7.65 -0.06
CA GLN A 120 -4.01 8.91 -0.59
C GLN A 120 -2.87 9.69 -1.27
N PRO A 121 -3.17 10.49 -2.31
CA PRO A 121 -2.21 11.46 -2.83
C PRO A 121 -1.81 12.46 -1.74
N LYS A 122 -0.53 12.78 -1.65
CA LYS A 122 -0.03 13.92 -0.87
C LYS A 122 -0.37 15.20 -1.63
N GLN A 123 -0.93 16.17 -0.90
CA GLN A 123 -1.20 17.51 -1.39
C GLN A 123 0.08 18.35 -1.40
#